data_AF-A0A0F7S814-F1
#
_entry.id   AF-A0A0F7S814-F1
#
_cell.length_a   1.000
_cell.length_b   1.000
_cell.length_c   1.000
_cell.angle_alpha   90.00
_cell.angle_beta   90.00
_cell.angle_gamma   90.00
#
_symmetry.space_group_name_H-M   'P 1'
#
loop_
_entity.id
_entity.type
_entity.pdbx_description
1 polymer ?
#
loop_
_entity_poly.entity_id
_entity_poly.type
_entity_poly.pdbx_seq_one_letter_code
_entity_poly.pdbx_strand_id
1 'polypeptide(L)'
;MPLEQVIAFSVSDEDKWPPYLIDFQGSVAERHIENLKIVKQIGIEAYRTEVDISRTEEGIYRAKLMRTIQRDFAGPDAYWRPQEPPFPSGVMSFFGKAFLVPFPPTLLIRYDEGGKHTLTLTRTEEFE
;
A
#
# COMPACT_ATOMS: atom_id res chain seq x y z
N MET A 1 -17.50 -1.98 -18.93
CA MET A 1 -16.54 -3.10 -18.93
C MET A 1 -16.94 -4.02 -20.09
N PRO A 2 -16.05 -4.34 -21.04
CA PRO A 2 -16.33 -5.31 -22.09
C PRO A 2 -16.77 -6.64 -21.49
N LEU A 3 -17.73 -7.32 -22.12
CA LEU A 3 -18.27 -8.60 -21.61
C LEU A 3 -17.20 -9.70 -21.49
N GLU A 4 -16.10 -9.57 -22.24
CA GLU A 4 -14.99 -10.52 -22.28
C GLU A 4 -13.83 -10.16 -21.34
N GLN A 5 -13.90 -9.02 -20.64
CA GLN A 5 -12.81 -8.58 -19.77
C GLN A 5 -12.70 -9.50 -18.54
N VAL A 6 -11.62 -10.27 -18.47
CA VAL A 6 -11.30 -11.13 -17.32
C VAL A 6 -10.71 -10.28 -16.21
N ILE A 7 -11.30 -10.33 -15.03
CA ILE A 7 -10.81 -9.65 -13.84
C ILE A 7 -9.97 -10.64 -13.04
N ALA A 8 -8.66 -10.43 -13.01
CA ALA A 8 -7.72 -11.25 -12.26
C ALA A 8 -6.97 -10.42 -11.22
N PHE A 9 -6.62 -11.05 -10.10
CA PHE A 9 -5.79 -10.45 -9.08
C PHE A 9 -4.49 -11.21 -8.99
N SER A 10 -3.39 -10.49 -8.88
CA SER A 10 -2.12 -11.08 -8.45
C SER A 10 -2.27 -11.45 -6.98
N VAL A 11 -1.99 -12.70 -6.65
CA VAL A 11 -2.01 -13.21 -5.29
C VAL A 11 -0.66 -13.83 -5.03
N SER A 12 -0.06 -13.54 -3.88
CA SER A 12 1.24 -14.07 -3.51
C SER A 12 1.07 -15.23 -2.53
N ASP A 13 1.81 -16.31 -2.72
CA ASP A 13 1.93 -17.35 -1.69
C ASP A 13 2.57 -16.76 -0.42
N GLU A 14 1.99 -17.05 0.75
CA GLU A 14 2.41 -16.53 2.06
C GLU A 14 2.30 -14.99 2.23
N ASP A 15 1.37 -14.31 1.54
CA ASP A 15 1.15 -12.85 1.67
C ASP A 15 2.44 -12.02 1.49
N LYS A 16 3.34 -12.50 0.62
CA LYS A 16 4.61 -11.82 0.32
C LYS A 16 4.45 -10.42 -0.26
N TRP A 17 3.34 -10.13 -0.94
CA TRP A 17 3.02 -8.80 -1.45
C TRP A 17 1.50 -8.57 -1.48
N PRO A 18 1.04 -7.30 -1.37
CA PRO A 18 -0.38 -7.01 -1.41
C PRO A 18 -0.99 -7.45 -2.74
N PRO A 19 -2.22 -7.99 -2.74
CA PRO A 19 -2.90 -8.33 -3.97
C PRO A 19 -3.25 -7.07 -4.76
N TYR A 20 -3.08 -7.11 -6.08
CA TYR A 20 -3.41 -6.00 -6.97
C TYR A 20 -4.11 -6.52 -8.23
N LEU A 21 -4.89 -5.66 -8.87
CA LEU A 21 -5.57 -6.01 -10.11
C LEU A 21 -4.55 -6.17 -11.25
N ILE A 22 -4.62 -7.29 -11.96
CA ILE A 22 -3.82 -7.53 -13.16
C ILE A 22 -4.52 -6.86 -14.34
N ASP A 23 -3.73 -6.25 -15.22
CA ASP A 23 -4.22 -5.63 -16.46
C ASP A 23 -5.30 -4.55 -16.24
N PHE A 24 -5.07 -3.66 -15.26
CA PHE A 24 -6.01 -2.57 -14.94
C PHE A 24 -6.16 -1.59 -16.11
N GLN A 25 -7.38 -1.53 -16.66
CA GLN A 25 -7.74 -0.69 -17.81
C GLN A 25 -8.36 0.67 -17.41
N GLY A 26 -8.46 0.97 -16.12
CA GLY A 26 -8.94 2.28 -15.65
C GLY A 26 -10.46 2.47 -15.68
N SER A 27 -11.25 1.40 -15.80
CA SER A 27 -12.70 1.48 -15.83
C SER A 27 -13.33 1.69 -14.44
N VAL A 28 -14.51 2.30 -14.43
CA VAL A 28 -15.30 2.50 -13.21
C VAL A 28 -15.64 1.17 -12.53
N ALA A 29 -15.87 0.12 -13.31
CA ALA A 29 -16.20 -1.20 -12.79
C ALA A 29 -15.00 -1.85 -12.08
N GLU A 30 -13.78 -1.74 -12.61
CA GLU A 30 -12.56 -2.21 -11.94
C GLU A 30 -12.35 -1.47 -10.62
N ARG A 31 -12.51 -0.15 -10.62
CA ARG A 31 -12.44 0.66 -9.40
C ARG A 31 -13.50 0.24 -8.38
N HIS A 32 -14.73 -0.03 -8.83
CA HIS A 32 -15.79 -0.48 -7.94
C HIS A 32 -15.46 -1.82 -7.27
N ILE A 33 -14.90 -2.77 -8.01
CA ILE A 33 -14.50 -4.08 -7.48
C ILE A 33 -13.35 -3.96 -6.49
N GLU A 34 -12.36 -3.11 -6.78
CA GLU A 34 -11.28 -2.79 -5.85
C GLU A 34 -11.85 -2.20 -4.54
N ASN A 35 -12.75 -1.21 -4.64
CA ASN A 35 -13.39 -0.62 -3.47
C ASN A 35 -14.17 -1.66 -2.65
N LEU A 36 -14.89 -2.59 -3.29
CA LEU A 36 -15.58 -3.66 -2.58
C LEU A 36 -14.62 -4.58 -1.82
N LYS A 37 -13.44 -4.88 -2.39
CA LYS A 37 -12.40 -5.64 -1.69
C LYS A 37 -11.82 -4.88 -0.51
N ILE A 38 -11.55 -3.59 -0.67
CA ILE A 38 -11.05 -2.74 0.41
C ILE A 38 -12.09 -2.68 1.53
N VAL A 39 -13.35 -2.37 1.23
CA VAL A 39 -14.44 -2.37 2.22
C VAL A 39 -14.57 -3.72 2.93
N LYS A 40 -14.42 -4.84 2.22
CA LYS A 40 -14.43 -6.18 2.83
C LYS A 40 -13.27 -6.38 3.81
N GLN A 41 -12.10 -5.78 3.53
CA GLN A 41 -10.90 -5.91 4.34
C GLN A 41 -10.90 -5.00 5.58
N ILE A 42 -11.22 -3.71 5.40
CA ILE A 42 -11.10 -2.70 6.47
C ILE A 42 -12.44 -2.32 7.13
N GLY A 43 -13.56 -2.75 6.54
CA GLY A 43 -14.89 -2.38 6.98
C GLY A 43 -15.38 -1.04 6.42
N ILE A 44 -16.70 -0.84 6.44
CA ILE A 44 -17.34 0.33 5.84
C ILE A 44 -17.05 1.64 6.59
N GLU A 45 -16.93 1.60 7.91
CA GLU A 45 -16.67 2.80 8.72
C GLU A 45 -15.26 3.35 8.46
N ALA A 46 -14.23 2.50 8.53
CA ALA A 46 -12.86 2.90 8.22
C ALA A 46 -12.73 3.41 6.77
N TYR A 47 -13.40 2.74 5.82
CA TYR A 47 -13.45 3.21 4.43
C TYR A 47 -14.05 4.61 4.31
N ARG A 48 -15.18 4.88 4.98
CA ARG A 48 -15.83 6.21 4.97
C ARG A 48 -14.93 7.27 5.58
N THR A 49 -14.34 6.99 6.73
CA THR A 49 -13.39 7.89 7.38
C THR A 49 -12.24 8.26 6.43
N GLU A 50 -11.66 7.28 5.73
CA GLU A 50 -10.58 7.51 4.78
C GLU A 50 -11.02 8.32 3.55
N VAL A 51 -12.26 8.09 3.06
CA VAL A 51 -12.85 8.92 2.01
C VAL A 51 -13.03 10.37 2.48
N ASP A 52 -13.52 10.58 3.70
CA ASP A 52 -13.72 11.92 4.24
C ASP A 52 -12.39 12.66 4.45
N ILE A 53 -11.38 11.98 5.01
CA ILE A 53 -10.01 12.52 5.14
C ILE A 53 -9.44 12.86 3.77
N SER A 54 -9.65 12.03 2.74
CA SER A 54 -9.10 12.28 1.40
C SER A 54 -9.55 13.60 0.77
N ARG A 55 -10.64 14.19 1.27
CA ARG A 55 -11.22 15.46 0.81
C ARG A 55 -10.74 16.69 1.60
N THR A 56 -10.01 16.49 2.69
CA THR A 56 -9.45 17.58 3.50
C THR A 56 -8.10 18.04 2.95
N GLU A 57 -7.58 19.16 3.47
CA GLU A 57 -6.22 19.62 3.15
C GLU A 57 -5.16 18.59 3.54
N GLU A 58 -5.34 17.91 4.67
CA GLU A 58 -4.50 16.80 5.12
C GLU A 58 -4.52 15.65 4.11
N GLY A 59 -5.69 15.26 3.62
CA GLY A 59 -5.81 14.22 2.58
C GLY A 59 -5.11 14.60 1.28
N ILE A 60 -5.19 15.87 0.87
CA ILE A 60 -4.49 16.37 -0.32
C ILE A 60 -2.97 16.34 -0.12
N TYR A 61 -2.49 16.73 1.07
CA TYR A 61 -1.08 16.64 1.43
C TYR A 61 -0.59 15.18 1.40
N ARG A 62 -1.30 14.29 2.09
CA ARG A 62 -1.02 12.85 2.12
C ARG A 62 -0.97 12.27 0.71
N ALA A 63 -1.91 12.62 -0.16
CA ALA A 63 -1.91 12.18 -1.56
C ALA A 63 -0.68 12.68 -2.37
N LYS A 64 -0.17 13.88 -2.09
CA LYS A 64 1.07 14.39 -2.70
C LYS A 64 2.28 13.61 -2.18
N LEU A 65 2.37 13.39 -0.87
CA LEU A 65 3.43 12.61 -0.23
C LEU A 65 3.49 11.18 -0.81
N MET A 66 2.33 10.52 -0.93
CA MET A 66 2.24 9.18 -1.52
C MET A 66 2.77 9.12 -2.95
N ARG A 67 2.53 10.14 -3.79
CA ARG A 67 3.09 10.20 -5.14
C ARG A 67 4.62 10.33 -5.14
N THR A 68 5.18 11.10 -4.21
CA THR A 68 6.62 11.21 -4.05
C THR A 68 7.22 9.87 -3.65
N ILE A 69 6.64 9.20 -2.65
CA ILE A 69 7.08 7.87 -2.21
C ILE A 69 7.01 6.86 -3.35
N GLN A 70 5.89 6.82 -4.08
CA GLN A 70 5.73 5.91 -5.21
C GLN A 70 6.80 6.09 -6.27
N ARG A 71 7.18 7.34 -6.56
CA ARG A 71 8.12 7.68 -7.63
C ARG A 71 9.57 7.41 -7.22
N ASP A 72 9.92 7.78 -5.99
CA ASP A 72 11.32 7.93 -5.59
C ASP A 72 11.78 6.89 -4.56
N PHE A 73 10.86 6.25 -3.83
CA PHE A 73 11.19 5.45 -2.65
C PHE A 73 10.53 4.05 -2.61
N ALA A 74 9.65 3.73 -3.57
CA ALA A 74 9.00 2.43 -3.68
C ALA A 74 9.64 1.57 -4.78
N GLY A 75 9.64 0.24 -4.60
CA GLY A 75 10.23 -0.68 -5.57
C GLY A 75 10.86 -1.92 -4.94
N PRO A 76 11.53 -2.75 -5.76
CA PRO A 76 12.14 -4.01 -5.31
C PRO A 76 13.44 -3.84 -4.52
N ASP A 77 14.04 -2.65 -4.57
CA ASP A 77 15.30 -2.29 -3.90
C ASP A 77 15.14 -0.89 -3.26
N ALA A 78 14.48 -0.88 -2.12
CA ALA A 78 14.14 0.31 -1.35
C ALA A 78 14.84 0.26 0.01
N TYR A 79 15.46 1.38 0.40
CA TYR A 79 16.04 1.57 1.72
C TYR A 79 15.04 2.28 2.63
N TRP A 80 14.79 1.71 3.81
CA TRP A 80 14.03 2.39 4.85
C TRP A 80 14.47 1.92 6.22
N ARG A 81 14.96 2.85 7.05
CA ARG A 81 15.35 2.58 8.42
C ARG A 81 14.39 3.29 9.37
N PRO A 82 13.73 2.58 10.31
CA PRO A 82 12.87 3.23 11.30
C PRO A 82 13.65 4.28 12.07
N GLN A 83 13.05 5.44 12.31
CA GLN A 83 13.65 6.48 13.14
C GLN A 83 13.57 6.14 14.64
N GLU A 84 12.51 5.44 15.05
CA GLU A 84 12.23 5.08 16.44
C GLU A 84 12.15 3.55 16.62
N PRO A 85 12.47 3.04 17.82
CA PRO A 85 12.31 1.63 18.14
C PRO A 85 10.81 1.20 18.13
N PRO A 86 10.50 -0.09 17.90
CA PRO A 86 11.44 -1.21 17.82
C PRO A 86 12.09 -1.34 16.44
N PHE A 87 13.41 -1.56 16.44
CA PHE A 87 14.12 -1.89 15.20
C PHE A 87 13.84 -3.35 14.80
N PRO A 88 13.68 -3.64 13.50
CA PRO A 88 13.53 -5.00 12.99
C PRO A 88 14.69 -5.90 13.44
N SER A 89 14.36 -7.04 14.05
CA SER A 89 15.36 -7.99 14.52
C SER A 89 16.06 -8.68 13.35
N GLY A 90 17.39 -8.71 13.37
CA GLY A 90 18.21 -9.39 12.36
C GLY A 90 18.33 -8.64 11.02
N VAL A 91 17.94 -7.38 10.96
CA VAL A 91 18.12 -6.50 9.79
C VAL A 91 19.31 -5.58 10.03
N MET A 92 20.31 -5.63 9.15
CA MET A 92 21.51 -4.80 9.24
C MET A 92 21.55 -3.72 8.16
N SER A 93 21.15 -4.06 6.94
CA SER A 93 21.23 -3.16 5.79
C SER A 93 20.03 -2.23 5.62
N PHE A 94 18.85 -2.60 6.15
CA PHE A 94 17.57 -1.89 5.98
C PHE A 94 17.11 -1.75 4.51
N PHE A 95 17.68 -2.55 3.61
CA PHE A 95 17.22 -2.68 2.23
C PHE A 95 16.17 -3.78 2.10
N GLY A 96 15.27 -3.60 1.14
CA GLY A 96 14.25 -4.59 0.80
C GLY A 96 13.26 -4.07 -0.23
N LYS A 97 12.02 -4.51 -0.11
CA LYS A 97 10.94 -4.22 -1.07
C LYS A 97 9.92 -3.31 -0.42
N ALA A 98 9.53 -2.27 -1.13
CA ALA A 98 8.49 -1.34 -0.70
C ALA A 98 7.33 -1.33 -1.70
N PHE A 99 6.12 -1.61 -1.21
CA PHE A 99 4.88 -1.57 -1.99
C PHE A 99 3.98 -0.49 -1.44
N LEU A 100 3.54 0.42 -2.30
CA LEU A 100 2.58 1.45 -1.93
C LEU A 100 1.17 1.05 -2.37
N VAL A 101 0.24 1.03 -1.42
CA VAL A 101 -1.20 0.96 -1.64
C VAL A 101 -1.77 2.38 -1.55
N PRO A 102 -2.33 2.95 -2.64
CA PRO A 102 -2.78 4.34 -2.63
C PRO A 102 -4.03 4.60 -1.78
N PHE A 103 -4.90 3.61 -1.59
CA PHE A 103 -6.14 3.76 -0.83
C PHE A 103 -6.53 2.47 -0.08
N PRO A 104 -6.75 2.53 1.25
CA PRO A 104 -6.26 3.62 2.11
C PRO A 104 -4.72 3.73 1.97
N PRO A 105 -4.14 4.94 2.10
CA PRO A 105 -2.69 5.10 2.00
C PRO A 105 -1.96 4.15 2.94
N THR A 106 -1.17 3.23 2.38
CA THR A 106 -0.45 2.22 3.16
C THR A 106 0.85 1.87 2.45
N LEU A 107 1.97 1.98 3.16
CA LEU A 107 3.28 1.55 2.68
C LEU A 107 3.65 0.24 3.37
N LEU A 108 3.91 -0.78 2.56
CA LEU A 108 4.36 -2.09 3.02
C LEU A 108 5.85 -2.23 2.74
N ILE A 109 6.63 -2.58 3.76
CA ILE A 109 8.08 -2.72 3.67
C ILE A 109 8.47 -4.12 4.14
N ARG A 110 9.20 -4.83 3.29
CA ARG A 110 9.75 -6.15 3.60
C ARG A 110 11.25 -6.14 3.33
N TYR A 111 12.03 -6.24 4.39
CA TYR A 111 13.48 -6.34 4.29
C TYR A 111 13.93 -7.64 3.66
N ASP A 112 15.09 -7.61 3.02
CA ASP A 112 15.74 -8.80 2.47
C ASP A 112 16.42 -9.65 3.57
N GLU A 113 16.74 -9.02 4.71
CA GLU A 113 17.34 -9.64 5.89
C GLU A 113 16.32 -9.78 7.04
N GLY A 114 16.66 -10.60 8.04
CA GLY A 114 15.84 -10.78 9.23
C GLY A 114 14.64 -11.72 9.06
N GLY A 115 13.62 -11.56 9.91
CA GLY A 115 12.41 -12.38 9.87
C GLY A 115 11.52 -12.10 8.65
N LYS A 116 10.56 -13.00 8.35
CA LYS A 116 9.58 -12.82 7.25
C LYS A 116 8.51 -11.73 7.54
N HIS A 117 8.74 -10.84 8.50
CA HIS A 117 7.75 -9.84 8.91
C HIS A 117 7.69 -8.70 7.90
N THR A 118 6.47 -8.27 7.55
CA THR A 118 6.23 -7.10 6.70
C THR A 118 5.81 -5.95 7.59
N LEU A 119 6.55 -4.85 7.52
CA LEU A 119 6.17 -3.61 8.18
C LEU A 119 5.07 -2.92 7.39
N THR A 120 4.12 -2.33 8.12
CA THR A 120 2.97 -1.65 7.55
C THR A 120 2.90 -0.25 8.16
N LEU A 121 3.06 0.76 7.32
CA LEU A 121 2.96 2.17 7.71
C LEU A 121 1.68 2.74 7.11
N THR A 122 0.86 3.39 7.93
CA THR A 122 -0.46 3.88 7.52
C THR A 122 -0.69 5.35 7.86
N ARG A 123 0.14 5.93 8.72
CA ARG A 123 -0.02 7.28 9.22
C ARG A 123 0.97 8.24 8.55
N THR A 124 0.57 9.49 8.40
CA THR A 124 1.38 10.50 7.70
C THR A 124 2.74 10.69 8.36
N GLU A 125 2.79 10.71 9.69
CA GLU A 125 4.01 10.83 10.47
C GLU A 125 5.00 9.66 10.29
N GLU A 126 4.53 8.50 9.82
CA GLU A 126 5.39 7.34 9.56
C GLU A 126 6.06 7.41 8.18
N PHE A 127 5.57 8.30 7.32
CA PHE A 127 6.05 8.49 5.96
C PHE A 127 7.14 9.59 5.85
N GLU A 128 7.41 10.30 6.94
CA GLU A 128 8.36 11.44 7.05
C GLU A 128 9.61 11.07 7.87
#